data_AF-A0A2M9LM08-F1
#
_entry.id   AF-A0A2M9LM08-F1
#
_cell.length_a   1.000
_cell.length_b   1.000
_cell.length_c   1.000
_cell.angle_alpha   90.00
_cell.angle_beta   90.00
_cell.angle_gamma   90.00
#
_symmetry.space_group_name_H-M   'P 1'
#
loop_
_entity.id
_entity.type
_entity.pdbx_description
1 polymer ?
#
loop_
_entity_poly.entity_id
_entity_poly.type
_entity_poly.pdbx_seq_one_letter_code
_entity_poly.pdbx_strand_id
1 'polypeptide(L)'
;MAGLRDLLMRFRPVSTPGPAATGVPADRTAELAAELTPSLARLDSTAAEAEAVRAAARREADRIRRDAARRAEVITARASARSERVTEHPLGGVIGAAGGRSADLSLDAVALRVLDDASAGIESLWQP
;
A
#
# COMPACT_ATOMS: atom_id res chain seq x y z
N MET A 1 -66.88 35.01 -10.45
CA MET A 1 -65.69 34.85 -11.30
C MET A 1 -65.05 36.22 -11.43
N ALA A 2 -63.83 36.41 -10.89
CA ALA A 2 -63.11 37.68 -11.06
C ALA A 2 -62.87 37.92 -12.56
N GLY A 3 -63.33 39.06 -13.08
CA GLY A 3 -63.23 39.39 -14.50
C GLY A 3 -61.83 39.85 -14.88
N LEU A 4 -61.51 39.84 -16.17
CA LEU A 4 -60.24 40.32 -16.73
C LEU A 4 -59.81 41.69 -16.18
N ARG A 5 -60.79 42.56 -15.88
CA ARG A 5 -60.57 43.87 -15.27
C ARG A 5 -59.93 43.81 -13.88
N ASP A 6 -60.32 42.84 -13.04
CA ASP A 6 -59.73 42.64 -11.71
C ASP A 6 -58.29 42.15 -11.80
N LEU A 7 -58.01 41.27 -12.77
CA LEU A 7 -56.65 40.81 -13.04
C LEU A 7 -55.75 41.98 -13.45
N LEU A 8 -56.21 42.83 -14.36
CA LEU A 8 -55.45 43.98 -14.86
C LEU A 8 -55.24 45.06 -13.79
N MET A 9 -56.21 45.27 -12.90
CA MET A 9 -56.05 46.22 -11.79
C MET A 9 -55.02 45.75 -10.76
N ARG A 10 -54.76 44.44 -10.65
CA ARG A 10 -53.72 43.89 -9.78
C ARG A 10 -52.29 44.13 -10.31
N PHE A 11 -52.15 44.30 -11.63
CA PHE A 11 -50.89 44.66 -12.29
C PHE A 11 -50.77 46.15 -12.57
N ARG A 12 -51.72 46.97 -12.09
CA ARG A 12 -51.61 48.41 -12.21
C ARG A 12 -50.36 48.84 -11.45
N PRO A 13 -49.36 49.44 -12.13
CA PRO A 13 -48.16 49.90 -11.45
C PRO A 13 -48.57 50.89 -10.37
N VAL A 14 -48.29 50.56 -9.11
CA VAL A 14 -48.26 51.56 -8.06
C VAL A 14 -47.21 52.57 -8.52
N SER A 15 -47.55 53.86 -8.52
CA SER A 15 -46.71 54.97 -8.99
C SER A 15 -45.23 54.74 -8.67
N THR A 16 -44.33 55.15 -9.57
CA THR A 16 -42.88 55.17 -9.30
C THR A 16 -42.65 55.64 -7.86
N PRO A 17 -41.94 54.84 -7.02
CA PRO A 17 -41.62 55.27 -5.68
C PRO A 17 -41.07 56.69 -5.73
N GLY A 18 -41.56 57.59 -4.86
CA GLY A 18 -40.93 58.91 -4.65
C GLY A 18 -39.45 58.73 -4.28
N PRO A 19 -38.65 59.82 -4.22
CA PRO A 19 -37.19 59.78 -4.14
C PRO A 19 -36.70 59.16 -2.82
N ALA A 20 -36.75 57.84 -2.79
CA ALA A 20 -36.11 56.91 -1.89
C ALA A 20 -35.89 55.65 -2.75
N ALA A 21 -35.18 55.82 -3.86
CA ALA A 21 -34.43 54.72 -4.41
C ALA A 21 -33.35 54.40 -3.36
N THR A 22 -33.64 53.50 -2.43
CA THR A 22 -32.58 52.66 -1.86
C THR A 22 -32.12 51.79 -3.02
N GLY A 23 -31.24 52.38 -3.85
CA GLY A 23 -30.82 51.84 -5.12
C GLY A 23 -30.22 50.46 -4.92
N VAL A 24 -30.54 49.54 -5.84
CA VAL A 24 -29.71 48.35 -6.03
C VAL A 24 -28.27 48.85 -6.22
N PRO A 25 -27.31 48.42 -5.40
CA PRO A 25 -25.90 48.73 -5.58
C PRO A 25 -25.51 48.61 -7.04
N ALA A 26 -24.86 49.67 -7.53
CA ALA A 26 -24.45 49.78 -8.93
C ALA A 26 -23.55 48.59 -9.36
N ASP A 27 -22.87 47.97 -8.40
CA ASP A 27 -22.06 46.78 -8.62
C ASP A 27 -22.20 45.77 -7.46
N ARG A 28 -23.26 44.96 -7.53
CA ARG A 28 -23.48 43.84 -6.60
C ARG A 28 -22.35 42.82 -6.61
N THR A 29 -21.65 42.67 -7.73
CA THR A 29 -20.56 41.70 -7.87
C THR A 29 -19.35 42.14 -7.07
N ALA A 30 -18.99 43.42 -7.10
CA ALA A 30 -17.90 43.98 -6.29
C ALA A 30 -18.17 43.85 -4.77
N GLU A 31 -19.41 44.12 -4.33
CA GLU A 31 -19.78 43.97 -2.91
C GLU A 31 -19.71 42.51 -2.44
N LEU A 32 -20.28 41.58 -3.21
CA LEU A 32 -20.21 40.15 -2.90
C LEU A 32 -18.78 39.63 -2.92
N ALA A 33 -17.95 40.10 -3.87
CA ALA A 33 -16.54 39.76 -3.91
C ALA A 33 -15.81 40.27 -2.66
N ALA A 34 -16.06 41.51 -2.22
CA ALA A 34 -15.46 42.06 -1.01
C ALA A 34 -15.85 41.28 0.26
N GLU A 35 -17.09 40.78 0.32
CA GLU A 35 -17.58 39.98 1.44
C GLU A 35 -17.03 38.54 1.44
N LEU A 36 -17.01 37.88 0.27
CA LEU A 36 -16.68 36.46 0.16
C LEU A 36 -15.18 36.19 0.04
N THR A 37 -14.41 37.10 -0.56
CA THR A 37 -12.97 36.89 -0.82
C THR A 37 -12.18 36.51 0.45
N PRO A 38 -12.35 37.17 1.61
CA PRO A 38 -11.63 36.79 2.82
C PRO A 38 -11.97 35.37 3.32
N SER A 39 -13.23 34.94 3.16
CA SER A 39 -13.69 33.61 3.57
C SER A 39 -13.18 32.53 2.62
N LEU A 40 -13.21 32.79 1.32
CA LEU A 40 -12.68 31.86 0.30
C LEU A 40 -11.16 31.73 0.38
N ALA A 41 -10.44 32.83 0.67
CA ALA A 41 -8.98 32.78 0.88
C ALA A 41 -8.57 31.86 2.05
N ARG A 42 -9.41 31.76 3.10
CA ARG A 42 -9.18 30.79 4.18
C ARG A 42 -9.33 29.35 3.70
N LEU A 43 -10.29 29.09 2.81
CA LEU A 43 -10.47 27.76 2.20
C LEU A 43 -9.30 27.39 1.29
N ASP A 44 -8.74 28.35 0.55
CA ASP A 44 -7.56 28.12 -0.28
C ASP A 44 -6.36 27.65 0.57
N SER A 45 -6.12 28.29 1.71
CA SER A 45 -5.08 27.86 2.66
C SER A 45 -5.34 26.45 3.18
N THR A 46 -6.56 26.15 3.63
CA THR A 46 -6.92 24.81 4.12
C THR A 46 -6.82 23.75 3.03
N ALA A 47 -7.17 24.07 1.78
CA ALA A 47 -7.04 23.16 0.65
C ALA A 47 -5.56 22.84 0.36
N ALA A 48 -4.69 23.86 0.40
CA ALA A 48 -3.25 23.68 0.25
C ALA A 48 -2.64 22.83 1.37
N GLU A 49 -3.03 23.08 2.62
CA GLU A 49 -2.61 22.29 3.78
C GLU A 49 -3.06 20.82 3.64
N ALA A 50 -4.32 20.59 3.26
CA ALA A 50 -4.85 19.25 3.07
C ALA A 50 -4.09 18.49 1.97
N GLU A 51 -3.72 19.17 0.89
CA GLU A 51 -2.90 18.56 -0.16
C GLU A 51 -1.48 18.25 0.33
N ALA A 52 -0.87 19.15 1.10
CA ALA A 52 0.45 18.91 1.69
C ALA A 52 0.44 17.68 2.62
N VAL A 53 -0.60 17.53 3.46
CA VAL A 53 -0.80 16.38 4.33
C VAL A 53 -0.96 15.09 3.52
N ARG A 54 -1.82 15.09 2.49
CA ARG A 54 -1.99 13.92 1.60
C ARG A 54 -0.69 13.53 0.91
N ALA A 55 0.05 14.51 0.40
CA ALA A 55 1.33 14.26 -0.25
C ALA A 55 2.37 13.69 0.72
N ALA A 56 2.43 14.20 1.95
CA ALA A 56 3.30 13.67 3.00
C ALA A 56 2.94 12.22 3.37
N ALA A 57 1.65 11.94 3.56
CA ALA A 57 1.16 10.60 3.86
C ALA A 57 1.49 9.59 2.75
N ARG A 58 1.37 9.98 1.48
CA ARG A 58 1.75 9.13 0.34
C ARG A 58 3.23 8.79 0.35
N ARG A 59 4.11 9.79 0.54
CA ARG A 59 5.57 9.57 0.63
C ARG A 59 5.95 8.63 1.77
N GLU A 60 5.30 8.80 2.92
CA GLU A 60 5.55 7.95 4.08
C GLU A 60 5.07 6.51 3.85
N ALA A 61 3.89 6.32 3.26
CA ALA A 61 3.41 5.00 2.89
C ALA A 61 4.34 4.29 1.88
N ASP A 62 4.88 5.01 0.89
CA ASP A 62 5.87 4.47 -0.04
C ASP A 62 7.17 4.08 0.65
N ARG A 63 7.60 4.84 1.66
CA ARG A 63 8.77 4.50 2.48
C ARG A 63 8.54 3.23 3.27
N ILE A 64 7.41 3.12 3.97
CA ILE A 64 7.03 1.94 4.75
C ILE A 64 6.96 0.70 3.85
N ARG A 65 6.34 0.80 2.66
CA ARG A 65 6.26 -0.31 1.69
C ARG A 65 7.65 -0.79 1.26
N ARG A 66 8.56 0.13 0.91
CA ARG A 66 9.94 -0.21 0.53
C ARG A 66 10.71 -0.85 1.69
N ASP A 67 10.55 -0.35 2.90
CA ASP A 67 11.20 -0.91 4.09
C ASP A 67 10.66 -2.30 4.46
N ALA A 68 9.38 -2.53 4.26
CA ALA A 68 8.76 -3.84 4.44
C ALA A 68 9.27 -4.84 3.39
N ALA A 69 9.33 -4.45 2.12
CA ALA A 69 9.83 -5.29 1.03
C ALA A 69 11.28 -5.73 1.29
N ARG A 70 12.18 -4.79 1.62
CA ARG A 70 13.58 -5.12 1.96
C ARG A 70 13.69 -6.08 3.14
N ARG A 71 12.86 -5.90 4.18
CA ARG A 71 12.85 -6.81 5.34
C ARG A 71 12.37 -8.20 4.96
N ALA A 72 11.34 -8.30 4.12
CA ALA A 72 10.84 -9.58 3.62
C ALA A 72 11.90 -10.32 2.79
N GLU A 73 12.63 -9.61 1.93
CA GLU A 73 13.77 -10.17 1.18
C GLU A 73 14.86 -10.73 2.11
N VAL A 74 15.23 -9.99 3.15
CA VAL A 74 16.22 -10.46 4.13
C VAL A 74 15.73 -11.70 4.88
N ILE A 75 14.45 -11.73 5.29
CA ILE A 75 13.87 -12.86 6.00
C ILE A 75 13.83 -14.09 5.11
N THR A 76 13.36 -13.94 3.86
CA THR A 76 13.28 -15.04 2.89
C THR A 76 14.67 -15.57 2.53
N ALA A 77 15.64 -14.70 2.28
CA ALA A 77 17.03 -15.11 2.03
C ALA A 77 17.61 -15.89 3.22
N ARG A 78 17.37 -15.45 4.45
CA ARG A 78 17.79 -16.18 5.67
C ARG A 78 17.09 -17.52 5.80
N ALA A 79 15.79 -17.58 5.52
CA ALA A 79 15.02 -18.80 5.56
C ALA A 79 15.52 -19.78 4.50
N SER A 80 15.77 -19.36 3.26
CA SER A 80 16.35 -20.18 2.20
C SER A 80 17.76 -20.65 2.52
N ALA A 81 18.59 -19.80 3.15
CA ALA A 81 19.93 -20.19 3.58
C ALA A 81 19.91 -21.21 4.73
N ARG A 82 18.88 -21.15 5.58
CA ARG A 82 18.68 -22.09 6.70
C ARG A 82 17.90 -23.34 6.30
N SER A 83 17.14 -23.29 5.22
CA SER A 83 16.36 -24.40 4.71
C SER A 83 17.30 -25.51 4.29
N GLU A 84 17.05 -26.69 4.86
CA GLU A 84 17.77 -27.91 4.55
C GLU A 84 17.58 -28.21 3.06
N ARG A 85 18.68 -28.52 2.36
CA ARG A 85 18.63 -28.97 0.96
C ARG A 85 18.58 -30.48 0.97
N VAL A 86 17.46 -31.01 0.50
CA VAL A 86 17.26 -32.44 0.28
C VAL A 86 17.16 -32.65 -1.22
N THR A 87 18.10 -33.38 -1.79
CA THR A 87 18.13 -33.74 -3.21
C THR A 87 18.11 -35.25 -3.36
N GLU A 88 17.24 -35.77 -4.22
CA GLU A 88 17.27 -37.18 -4.60
C GLU A 88 18.53 -37.50 -5.41
N HIS A 89 19.14 -38.65 -5.14
CA HIS A 89 20.29 -39.12 -5.90
C HIS A 89 19.81 -39.85 -7.18
N PRO A 90 20.48 -39.70 -8.35
CA PRO A 90 20.02 -40.28 -9.62
C PRO A 90 19.82 -41.80 -9.61
N LEU A 91 20.55 -42.51 -8.76
CA LEU A 91 20.49 -43.98 -8.63
C LEU A 91 19.66 -44.44 -7.41
N GLY A 92 18.92 -43.53 -6.79
CA GLY A 92 18.13 -43.78 -5.59
C GLY A 92 18.84 -43.37 -4.29
N GLY A 93 18.02 -43.09 -3.27
CA GLY A 93 18.47 -42.50 -2.02
C GLY A 93 18.48 -40.97 -2.06
N VAL A 94 19.01 -40.35 -0.99
CA VAL A 94 18.84 -38.91 -0.75
C VAL A 94 20.12 -38.30 -0.20
N ILE A 95 20.47 -37.10 -0.67
CA ILE A 95 21.55 -36.28 -0.11
C ILE A 95 20.91 -35.09 0.61
N GLY A 96 21.19 -34.98 1.91
CA GLY A 96 20.71 -33.91 2.77
C GLY A 96 21.84 -32.98 3.21
N ALA A 97 21.61 -31.67 3.20
CA ALA A 97 22.51 -30.70 3.80
C ALA A 97 21.73 -29.74 4.71
N ALA A 98 22.12 -29.69 5.98
CA ALA A 98 21.45 -28.93 7.03
C ALA A 98 22.46 -28.37 8.04
N GLY A 99 22.46 -27.05 8.26
CA GLY A 99 23.25 -26.41 9.32
C GLY A 99 24.76 -26.72 9.26
N GLY A 100 25.36 -26.67 8.06
CA GLY A 100 26.79 -26.98 7.85
C GLY A 100 27.17 -28.46 7.92
N ARG A 101 26.18 -29.35 8.14
CA ARG A 101 26.36 -30.80 8.09
C ARG A 101 25.76 -31.32 6.80
N SER A 102 26.40 -32.33 6.21
CA SER A 102 25.86 -33.07 5.07
C SER A 102 25.75 -34.54 5.45
N ALA A 103 24.66 -35.16 5.03
CA ALA A 103 24.45 -36.58 5.11
C ALA A 103 24.18 -37.10 3.70
N ASP A 104 25.01 -38.05 3.26
CA ASP A 104 24.80 -38.79 2.02
C ASP A 104 24.13 -40.12 2.37
N LEU A 105 22.87 -40.28 1.98
CA LEU A 105 22.09 -41.51 2.09
C LEU A 105 21.75 -42.04 0.69
N SER A 106 22.62 -41.78 -0.29
CA SER A 106 22.55 -42.44 -1.60
C SER A 106 22.80 -43.94 -1.46
N LEU A 107 22.23 -44.70 -2.37
CA LEU A 107 22.40 -46.16 -2.41
C LEU A 107 23.90 -46.54 -2.48
N ASP A 108 24.70 -45.79 -3.24
CA ASP A 108 26.14 -46.00 -3.39
C ASP A 108 26.90 -45.74 -2.07
N ALA A 109 26.59 -44.64 -1.38
CA ALA A 109 27.22 -44.31 -0.10
C ALA A 109 26.86 -45.30 1.02
N VAL A 110 25.63 -45.82 1.00
CA VAL A 110 25.20 -46.88 1.92
C VAL A 110 25.90 -48.20 1.59
N ALA A 111 25.98 -48.58 0.31
CA ALA A 111 26.67 -49.79 -0.13
C ALA A 111 28.15 -49.78 0.28
N LEU A 112 28.84 -48.66 0.07
CA LEU A 112 30.24 -48.49 0.48
C LEU A 112 30.43 -48.70 1.99
N ARG A 113 29.61 -48.10 2.84
CA ARG A 113 29.70 -48.30 4.30
C ARG A 113 29.48 -49.74 4.71
N VAL A 114 28.51 -50.41 4.11
CA VAL A 114 28.24 -51.83 4.39
C VAL A 114 29.42 -52.71 4.00
N LEU A 115 30.06 -52.42 2.86
CA LEU A 115 31.25 -53.13 2.42
C LEU A 115 32.45 -52.87 3.33
N ASP A 116 32.69 -51.62 3.74
CA ASP A 116 33.75 -51.27 4.69
C ASP A 116 33.56 -51.97 6.05
N ASP A 117 32.34 -51.96 6.60
CA ASP A 117 32.01 -52.67 7.85
C ASP A 117 32.23 -54.18 7.70
N ALA A 118 31.82 -54.76 6.57
CA ALA A 118 32.02 -56.19 6.30
C ALA A 118 33.52 -56.53 6.19
N SER A 119 34.31 -55.69 5.53
CA SER A 119 35.77 -55.83 5.44
C SER A 119 36.43 -55.75 6.81
N ALA A 120 36.08 -54.76 7.63
CA ALA A 120 36.60 -54.64 9.00
C ALA A 120 36.20 -55.86 9.87
N GLY A 121 34.97 -56.34 9.71
CA GLY A 121 34.49 -57.57 10.34
C GLY A 121 35.34 -58.78 9.95
N ILE A 122 35.64 -58.94 8.67
CA ILE A 122 36.50 -60.03 8.17
C ILE A 122 37.93 -59.91 8.73
N GLU A 123 38.52 -58.71 8.74
CA GLU A 123 39.88 -58.52 9.28
C GLU A 123 39.99 -58.86 10.76
N SER A 124 38.95 -58.56 11.55
CA SER A 124 38.92 -58.89 12.98
C SER A 124 38.95 -60.39 13.26
N LEU A 125 38.52 -61.24 12.32
CA LEU A 125 38.63 -62.69 12.44
C LEU A 125 40.07 -63.21 12.40
N TRP A 126 41.00 -62.38 11.92
CA TRP A 126 42.42 -62.71 11.77
C TRP A 126 43.31 -62.01 12.80
N GLN A 127 42.75 -61.20 13.72
CA GLN A 127 43.49 -60.67 14.85
C GLN A 127 43.40 -61.65 16.04
N PRO A 128 44.54 -62.10 16.61
CA PRO A 128 44.58 -63.13 17.67
C PRO A 128 44.09 -62.65 19.04
#